data_AF-M0EJZ5-F1
#
_entry.id   AF-M0EJZ5-F1
#
_cell.length_a   1.000
_cell.length_b   1.000
_cell.length_c   1.000
_cell.angle_alpha   90.00
_cell.angle_beta   90.00
_cell.angle_gamma   90.00
#
_symmetry.space_group_name_H-M   'P 1'
#
loop_
_entity.id
_entity.type
_entity.pdbx_description
1 polymer ?
#
loop_
_entity_poly.entity_id
_entity_poly.type
_entity_poly.pdbx_seq_one_letter_code
_entity_poly.pdbx_strand_id
1 'polypeptide(L)' 'MDVHDERVPEKLFSQFVERMPQACVELIVESTEGILVAKRDIEPSVWFWPGGRLYKGCLLYTSLSG' A
#
# COMPACT_ATOMS: atom_id res chain seq x y z
N MET A 1 -12.26 16.51 -4.90
CA MET A 1 -12.10 15.23 -5.61
C MET A 1 -12.51 14.17 -4.62
N ASP A 2 -13.41 13.29 -5.02
CA ASP A 2 -13.93 12.26 -4.13
C ASP A 2 -12.93 11.11 -4.06
N VAL A 3 -12.53 10.76 -2.84
CA VAL A 3 -11.68 9.59 -2.57
C VAL A 3 -12.58 8.36 -2.65
N HIS A 4 -12.18 7.39 -3.46
CA HIS A 4 -12.87 6.11 -3.60
C HIS A 4 -12.05 5.01 -2.92
N ASP A 5 -12.13 4.97 -1.60
CA ASP A 5 -11.44 3.99 -0.74
C ASP A 5 -12.27 2.72 -0.47
N GLU A 6 -13.42 2.58 -1.15
CA GLU A 6 -14.29 1.43 -0.96
C GLU A 6 -13.59 0.14 -1.39
N ARG A 7 -13.76 -0.92 -0.58
CA ARG A 7 -13.24 -2.23 -0.94
C ARG A 7 -13.99 -2.78 -2.14
N VAL A 8 -13.28 -2.94 -3.26
CA VAL A 8 -13.81 -3.61 -4.44
C VAL A 8 -13.95 -5.13 -4.20
N PRO A 9 -14.90 -5.81 -4.88
CA PRO A 9 -15.01 -7.26 -4.82
C PRO A 9 -13.69 -7.96 -5.18
N GLU A 10 -13.37 -9.05 -4.50
CA GLU A 10 -12.09 -9.76 -4.65
C GLU A 10 -11.82 -10.18 -6.10
N LYS A 11 -12.82 -10.73 -6.79
CA LYS A 11 -12.69 -11.10 -8.21
C LYS A 11 -12.29 -9.92 -9.10
N LEU A 12 -12.82 -8.73 -8.82
CA LEU A 12 -12.47 -7.52 -9.58
C LEU A 12 -11.05 -7.05 -9.21
N PHE A 13 -10.70 -7.12 -7.93
CA PHE A 13 -9.35 -6.81 -7.46
C PHE A 13 -8.28 -7.71 -8.09
N SER A 14 -8.52 -9.01 -8.21
CA SER A 14 -7.59 -9.94 -8.88
C SER A 14 -7.35 -9.55 -10.34
N GLN A 15 -8.40 -9.17 -11.07
CA GLN A 15 -8.26 -8.69 -12.45
C GLN A 15 -7.40 -7.43 -12.56
N PHE A 16 -7.46 -6.55 -11.56
CA PHE A 16 -6.60 -5.37 -11.48
C PHE A 16 -5.14 -5.75 -11.28
N VAL A 17 -4.85 -6.69 -10.37
CA VAL A 17 -3.49 -7.16 -10.11
C VAL A 17 -2.89 -7.84 -11.35
N GLU A 18 -3.69 -8.60 -12.09
CA GLU A 18 -3.24 -9.31 -13.29
C GLU A 18 -2.99 -8.39 -14.51
N ARG A 19 -3.72 -7.28 -14.62
CA ARG A 19 -3.78 -6.49 -15.86
C ARG A 19 -3.14 -5.13 -15.78
N MET A 20 -2.90 -4.60 -14.58
CA MET A 20 -2.35 -3.26 -14.41
C MET A 20 -1.32 -3.16 -13.29
N PRO A 21 -0.29 -2.30 -13.46
CA PRO A 21 0.66 -2.02 -12.39
C PRO A 21 -0.07 -1.37 -11.20
N GLN A 22 0.45 -1.63 -10.02
CA GLN A 22 -0.06 -1.05 -8.78
C GLN A 22 0.79 0.16 -8.41
N ALA A 23 0.15 1.30 -8.18
CA ALA A 23 0.80 2.46 -7.59
C ALA A 23 0.83 2.28 -6.07
N CYS A 24 2.03 2.10 -5.52
CA CYS A 24 2.25 1.90 -4.09
C CYS A 24 3.15 2.99 -3.53
N VAL A 25 2.99 3.27 -2.23
CA VAL A 25 3.87 4.11 -1.45
C VAL A 25 4.40 3.29 -0.28
N GLU A 26 5.71 3.30 -0.12
CA GLU A 26 6.41 2.65 0.97
C GLU A 26 7.01 3.72 1.89
N LEU A 27 6.98 3.47 3.19
CA LEU A 27 7.52 4.35 4.22
C LEU A 27 8.85 3.79 4.72
N ILE A 28 9.90 4.59 4.58
CA ILE A 28 11.17 4.35 5.25
C ILE A 28 11.14 5.17 6.54
N VAL A 29 10.90 4.49 7.66
CA VAL A 29 10.88 5.13 8.98
C VAL A 29 12.21 4.89 9.66
N GLU A 30 13.02 5.95 9.74
CA GLU A 30 14.33 5.95 10.39
C GLU A 30 14.25 6.54 11.80
N SER A 31 14.97 5.93 12.74
CA SER A 31 15.12 6.38 14.12
C SER A 31 16.55 6.14 14.61
N THR A 32 16.87 6.62 15.81
CA THR A 32 18.16 6.33 16.46
C THR A 32 18.39 4.83 16.72
N GLU A 33 17.33 4.03 16.73
CA GLU A 33 17.38 2.58 16.94
C GLU A 33 17.51 1.79 15.62
N GLY A 34 17.40 2.47 14.47
CA GLY A 34 17.47 1.87 13.13
C GLY A 34 16.25 2.17 12.26
N ILE A 35 16.05 1.34 11.23
CA ILE A 35 14.95 1.46 10.27
C ILE A 35 13.86 0.43 10.56
N LEU A 36 12.61 0.88 10.58
CA LEU A 36 11.45 0.01 10.80
C LEU A 36 11.22 -0.92 9.61
N VAL A 37 11.25 -2.23 9.86
CA VAL A 37 10.73 -3.28 8.98
C VAL A 37 9.61 -4.05 9.69
N ALA A 38 8.62 -4.50 8.94
CA ALA A 38 7.59 -5.40 9.43
C ALA A 38 7.68 -6.76 8.73
N LYS A 39 7.51 -7.85 9.49
CA LYS A 39 7.36 -9.18 8.92
C LYS A 39 5.92 -9.33 8.43
N ARG A 40 5.76 -9.56 7.13
CA ARG A 40 4.43 -9.73 6.52
C ARG A 40 3.79 -11.04 6.96
N ASP A 41 2.50 -11.00 7.23
CA ASP A 41 1.64 -12.17 7.53
C ASP A 41 1.00 -12.77 6.26
N ILE A 42 1.32 -12.21 5.09
CA ILE A 42 0.90 -12.67 3.76
C ILE A 42 2.08 -13.24 2.98
N GLU A 43 1.83 -14.26 2.17
CA GLU A 43 2.86 -14.91 1.37
C GLU A 43 3.39 -14.01 0.23
N PRO A 44 4.72 -13.95 0.00
CA PRO A 44 5.77 -14.56 0.82
C PRO A 44 5.99 -13.78 2.13
N SER A 45 6.14 -14.51 3.24
CA SER A 45 6.45 -13.92 4.56
C SER A 45 7.89 -13.36 4.60
N VAL A 46 8.09 -12.17 4.03
CA VAL A 46 9.35 -11.43 4.01
C VAL A 46 9.31 -10.23 4.96
N TRP A 47 10.48 -9.81 5.43
CA TRP A 47 10.64 -8.49 6.05
C TRP A 47 10.52 -7.41 4.96
N PHE A 48 9.67 -6.41 5.19
CA PHE A 48 9.37 -5.38 4.21
C PHE A 48 9.15 -4.02 4.86
N TRP A 49 9.31 -2.95 4.09
CA TRP A 49 8.96 -1.60 4.52
C TRP A 49 7.44 -1.50 4.74
N PRO A 50 6.98 -0.79 5.78
CA PRO A 50 5.56 -0.50 5.91
C PRO A 50 5.07 0.33 4.73
N GLY A 51 3.93 -0.03 4.14
CA GLY A 51 3.39 0.70 3.01
C GLY A 51 2.13 0.08 2.43
N GLY A 52 1.65 0.67 1.34
CA GLY A 52 0.37 0.29 0.76
C GLY A 52 0.11 0.90 -0.61
N ARG A 53 -0.98 0.43 -1.22
CA ARG A 53 -1.45 0.88 -2.52
C ARG A 53 -2.24 2.17 -2.39
N LEU A 54 -2.12 3.06 -3.37
CA LEU A 54 -2.97 4.23 -3.50
C LEU A 54 -4.37 3.85 -3.98
N TYR A 55 -5.39 4.46 -3.39
CA TYR A 55 -6.77 4.36 -3.87
C TYR A 55 -6.99 5.19 -5.13
N LYS A 56 -8.01 4.82 -5.90
CA LYS A 56 -8.38 5.56 -7.10
C LYS A 56 -8.80 6.97 -6.73
N GLY A 57 -8.20 7.97 -7.38
CA GLY A 57 -8.50 9.37 -7.13
C GLY A 57 -7.80 9.97 -5.91
N CYS A 58 -7.01 9.19 -5.16
CA CYS A 58 -6.21 9.73 -4.07
C CYS A 58 -5.00 10.52 -4.59
N LEU A 59 -4.69 11.61 -3.88
CA LEU A 59 -3.45 12.37 -4.05
C LEU A 59 -2.39 11.82 -3.09
N LEU A 60 -1.13 11.84 -3.51
CA LEU A 60 -0.02 11.23 -2.77
C LEU A 60 0.19 11.87 -1.38
N TYR A 61 -0.08 13.17 -1.23
CA TYR A 61 0.04 13.83 0.06
C TYR A 61 -1.09 13.44 1.04
N THR A 62 -2.29 13.10 0.52
CA THR A 62 -3.44 12.72 1.35
C THR A 62 -3.28 11.29 1.90
N SER A 63 -2.61 10.40 1.16
CA SER A 63 -2.33 9.04 1.64
C SER A 63 -1.29 8.97 2.76
N LEU A 64 -0.51 10.03 2.95
CA LEU A 64 0.57 10.08 3.95
C LEU A 64 0.21 10.90 5.19
N SER A 65 -0.95 11.57 5.19
CA SER A 65 -1.40 12.49 6.24
C SER A 65 -2.38 11.85 7.23
N GLY A 66 -2.30 10.52 7.41
CA GLY A 66 -3.14 9.79 8.38
C GLY A 66 -3.00 10.27 9.81
#